data_AF-A0A9P3KD92-F1
#
_entry.id   AF-A0A9P3KD92-F1
#
_cell.length_a   1.000
_cell.length_b   1.000
_cell.length_c   1.000
_cell.angle_alpha   90.00
_cell.angle_beta   90.00
_cell.angle_gamma   90.00
#
_symmetry.space_group_name_H-M   'P 1'
#
loop_
_entity.id
_entity.type
_entity.pdbx_description
1 polymer ?
#
loop_
_entity_poly.entity_id
_entity_poly.type
_entity_poly.pdbx_seq_one_letter_code
_entity_poly.pdbx_strand_id
1 'polypeptide(L)'
;MLAQMSSKWGDAAIQVISFDEGAKEPVPGGIRFRSEFVHTMSLMHALALQRLRGDSHLTNLTYGRFMDIPPEPPVDADLVDEWTRVRGNKSLVFLRAHRPHLEKYWRALPLAVLGGINLTECSILEPSRDRVYLVMCWLHRALVARRMAGGISQDAPIVSRIYQVLSDGMLGYENALKIVNTPFPFPFAQCVALLLHINALIIPLLMADWLADPYLASAITSSPSSPSTSSTRWLGRSKSPFASTRTTFRWFIYTTSLMRGW
;
A
#
# COMPACT_ATOMS: atom_id res chain seq x y z
N MET A 1 -3.82 -3.85 -7.87
CA MET A 1 -5.09 -3.36 -7.28
C MET A 1 -5.06 -1.86 -7.06
N LEU A 2 -4.12 -1.31 -6.27
CA LEU A 2 -3.97 0.14 -6.09
C LEU A 2 -3.75 0.92 -7.40
N ALA A 3 -2.82 0.43 -8.25
CA ALA A 3 -2.56 1.05 -9.56
C ALA A 3 -3.78 1.04 -10.49
N GLN A 4 -4.62 0.00 -10.40
CA GLN A 4 -5.86 -0.10 -11.18
C GLN A 4 -6.89 0.92 -10.67
N MET A 5 -7.06 1.03 -9.35
CA MET A 5 -7.93 2.03 -8.72
C MET A 5 -7.53 3.45 -9.13
N SER A 6 -6.25 3.80 -8.97
CA SER A 6 -5.74 5.14 -9.31
C SER A 6 -5.85 5.44 -10.81
N SER A 7 -5.50 4.48 -11.67
CA SER A 7 -5.60 4.64 -13.13
C SER A 7 -7.04 4.84 -13.58
N LYS A 8 -7.99 4.01 -13.12
CA LYS A 8 -9.39 4.12 -13.53
C LYS A 8 -10.05 5.40 -13.04
N TRP A 9 -9.77 5.82 -11.81
CA TRP A 9 -10.26 7.10 -11.32
C TRP A 9 -9.62 8.29 -12.05
N GLY A 10 -8.34 8.22 -12.39
CA GLY A 10 -7.69 9.21 -13.25
C GLY A 10 -8.34 9.30 -14.62
N ASP A 11 -8.58 8.17 -15.28
CA ASP A 11 -9.26 8.11 -16.58
C ASP A 11 -10.67 8.71 -16.52
N ALA A 12 -11.44 8.43 -15.46
CA ALA A 12 -12.75 9.01 -15.25
C ALA A 12 -12.70 10.53 -15.08
N ALA A 13 -11.74 11.05 -14.31
CA ALA A 13 -11.55 12.49 -14.11
C ALA A 13 -11.23 13.19 -15.45
N ILE A 14 -10.32 12.63 -16.24
CA ILE A 14 -9.95 13.15 -17.56
C ILE A 14 -11.16 13.16 -18.50
N GLN A 15 -11.93 12.07 -18.56
CA GLN A 15 -13.12 12.00 -19.42
C GLN A 15 -14.14 13.08 -19.08
N VAL A 16 -14.45 13.26 -17.80
CA VAL A 16 -15.44 14.23 -17.34
C VAL A 16 -15.02 15.66 -17.65
N ILE A 17 -13.74 15.99 -17.40
CA ILE A 17 -13.19 17.31 -17.72
C ILE A 17 -13.25 17.57 -19.23
N SER A 18 -12.77 16.62 -20.04
CA SER A 18 -12.77 16.75 -21.50
C SER A 18 -14.17 16.89 -22.08
N PHE A 19 -15.17 16.19 -21.54
CA PHE A 19 -16.56 16.31 -22.01
C PHE A 19 -17.20 17.63 -21.61
N ASP A 20 -16.88 18.14 -20.41
CA ASP A 20 -17.35 19.46 -19.97
C ASP A 20 -16.74 20.61 -20.78
N GLU A 21 -15.46 20.50 -21.15
CA GLU A 21 -14.78 21.48 -22.01
C GLU A 21 -15.21 21.37 -23.48
N GLY A 22 -15.55 20.16 -23.94
CA GLY A 22 -16.03 19.89 -25.29
C GLY A 22 -17.53 20.09 -25.49
N ALA A 23 -18.25 20.68 -24.53
CA ALA A 23 -19.68 20.97 -24.66
C ALA A 23 -19.94 21.99 -25.79
N LYS A 24 -20.96 21.71 -26.62
CA LYS A 24 -21.30 22.58 -27.77
C LYS A 24 -21.74 23.98 -27.36
N GLU A 25 -22.44 24.08 -26.24
CA GLU A 25 -22.89 25.33 -25.66
C GLU A 25 -22.18 25.54 -24.31
N PRO A 26 -21.54 26.70 -24.08
CA PRO A 26 -20.82 26.98 -22.85
C PRO A 26 -21.82 27.14 -21.69
N VAL A 27 -22.00 26.07 -20.91
CA VAL A 27 -22.84 26.11 -19.72
C VAL A 27 -22.10 26.88 -18.61
N PRO A 28 -22.73 27.91 -18.00
CA PRO A 28 -22.10 28.69 -16.94
C PRO A 28 -21.63 27.78 -15.79
N GLY A 29 -20.52 28.17 -15.15
CA GLY A 29 -19.96 27.45 -14.01
C GLY A 29 -19.13 26.21 -14.34
N GLY A 30 -18.74 25.98 -15.60
CA GLY A 30 -17.90 24.83 -15.97
C GLY A 30 -16.58 24.75 -15.19
N ILE A 31 -15.84 25.85 -15.07
CA ILE A 31 -14.58 25.89 -14.30
C ILE A 31 -14.80 25.47 -12.84
N ARG A 32 -15.88 25.97 -12.22
CA ARG A 32 -16.24 25.65 -10.84
C ARG A 32 -16.56 24.15 -10.72
N PHE A 33 -17.42 23.62 -11.59
CA PHE A 33 -17.74 22.20 -11.63
C PHE A 33 -16.48 21.33 -11.76
N ARG A 34 -15.57 21.66 -12.69
CA ARG A 34 -14.33 20.91 -12.88
C ARG A 34 -13.44 20.95 -11.63
N SER A 35 -13.32 22.10 -10.98
CA SER A 35 -12.55 22.22 -9.73
C SER A 35 -13.15 21.39 -8.59
N GLU A 36 -14.46 21.44 -8.40
CA GLU A 36 -15.20 20.67 -7.39
C GLU A 36 -15.14 19.16 -7.69
N PHE A 37 -15.23 18.78 -8.97
CA PHE A 37 -15.14 17.39 -9.39
C PHE A 37 -13.75 16.80 -9.12
N VAL A 38 -12.69 17.53 -9.48
CA VAL A 38 -11.31 17.10 -9.21
C VAL A 38 -11.01 17.04 -7.71
N HIS A 39 -11.48 18.03 -6.94
CA HIS A 39 -11.40 18.00 -5.49
C HIS A 39 -12.07 16.72 -4.94
N THR A 40 -13.32 16.45 -5.33
CA THR A 40 -14.10 15.31 -4.84
C THR A 40 -13.47 13.97 -5.24
N MET A 41 -12.88 13.88 -6.44
CA MET A 41 -12.10 12.72 -6.89
C MET A 41 -10.86 12.50 -6.02
N SER A 42 -10.11 13.57 -5.72
CA SER A 42 -8.95 13.50 -4.84
C SER A 42 -9.32 13.12 -3.40
N LEU A 43 -10.45 13.62 -2.91
CA LEU A 43 -11.00 13.29 -1.60
C LEU A 43 -11.38 11.81 -1.53
N MET A 44 -12.08 11.29 -2.55
CA MET A 44 -12.40 9.87 -2.64
C MET A 44 -11.12 9.01 -2.64
N HIS A 45 -10.10 9.43 -3.39
CA HIS A 45 -8.83 8.72 -3.45
C HIS A 45 -8.10 8.70 -2.10
N ALA A 46 -8.02 9.85 -1.42
CA ALA A 46 -7.41 9.95 -0.11
C ALA A 46 -8.17 9.13 0.95
N LEU A 47 -9.50 9.16 0.95
CA LEU A 47 -10.32 8.35 1.85
C LEU A 47 -10.16 6.85 1.59
N ALA A 48 -10.00 6.44 0.33
CA ALA A 48 -9.73 5.06 -0.02
C ALA A 48 -8.37 4.59 0.53
N LEU A 49 -7.32 5.40 0.34
CA LEU A 49 -6.00 5.12 0.91
C LEU A 49 -6.02 5.11 2.44
N GLN A 50 -6.73 6.06 3.05
CA GLN A 50 -6.91 6.12 4.51
C GLN A 50 -7.53 4.82 5.04
N ARG A 51 -8.60 4.35 4.37
CA ARG A 51 -9.29 3.12 4.76
C ARG A 51 -8.42 1.88 4.59
N LEU A 52 -7.71 1.76 3.48
CA LEU A 52 -6.79 0.64 3.21
C LEU A 52 -5.61 0.62 4.17
N ARG A 53 -5.18 1.78 4.65
CA ARG A 53 -4.14 1.91 5.67
C ARG A 53 -4.63 1.53 7.07
N GLY A 54 -5.93 1.49 7.29
CA GLY A 54 -6.54 1.22 8.60
C GLY A 54 -6.69 2.46 9.49
N ASP A 55 -6.52 3.65 8.92
CA ASP A 55 -6.71 4.94 9.60
C ASP A 55 -8.18 5.38 9.52
N SER A 56 -8.62 6.17 10.51
CA SER A 56 -9.97 6.73 10.60
C SER A 56 -10.01 8.22 10.95
N HIS A 57 -8.86 8.85 11.25
CA HIS A 57 -8.80 10.24 11.69
C HIS A 57 -8.76 11.20 10.50
N LEU A 58 -9.81 11.98 10.29
CA LEU A 58 -9.89 12.96 9.19
C LEU A 58 -8.82 14.06 9.28
N THR A 59 -8.25 14.28 10.47
CA THR A 59 -7.15 15.23 10.69
C THR A 59 -5.88 14.87 9.91
N ASN A 60 -5.73 13.62 9.44
CA ASN A 60 -4.59 13.22 8.62
C ASN A 60 -4.76 13.59 7.14
N LEU A 61 -5.93 14.08 6.74
CA LEU A 61 -6.17 14.62 5.41
C LEU A 61 -5.69 16.07 5.41
N THR A 62 -4.66 16.35 4.62
CA THR A 62 -4.02 17.66 4.52
C THR A 62 -4.35 18.33 3.20
N TYR A 63 -4.22 19.65 3.17
CA TYR A 63 -4.34 20.41 1.96
C TYR A 63 -3.19 20.06 1.00
N GLY A 64 -3.54 19.58 -0.19
CA GLY A 64 -2.62 19.27 -1.27
C GLY A 64 -2.77 20.23 -2.45
N ARG A 65 -1.64 20.52 -3.10
CA ARG A 65 -1.55 21.17 -4.41
C ARG A 65 -0.97 20.21 -5.44
N PHE A 66 -1.27 20.43 -6.70
CA PHE A 66 -0.77 19.62 -7.82
C PHE A 66 0.77 19.55 -7.91
N MET A 67 1.46 20.56 -7.39
CA MET A 67 2.93 20.68 -7.44
C MET A 67 3.61 20.21 -6.16
N ASP A 68 2.85 19.72 -5.18
CA ASP A 68 3.44 19.24 -3.94
C ASP A 68 4.12 17.91 -4.23
N ILE A 69 5.46 17.91 -4.13
CA ILE A 69 6.25 16.69 -4.16
C ILE A 69 5.84 15.90 -2.91
N PRO A 70 5.42 14.62 -3.03
CA PRO A 70 5.11 13.80 -1.88
C PRO A 70 6.30 13.84 -0.92
N PRO A 71 6.10 14.12 0.39
CA PRO A 71 7.20 14.03 1.34
C PRO A 71 7.82 12.64 1.24
N GLU A 72 9.16 12.57 1.25
CA GLU A 72 9.83 11.27 1.25
C GLU A 72 9.24 10.43 2.40
N PRO A 73 8.89 9.16 2.13
CA PRO A 73 8.32 8.33 3.17
C PRO A 73 9.30 8.28 4.34
N PRO A 74 8.83 8.41 5.59
CA PRO A 74 9.69 8.20 6.74
C PRO A 74 10.32 6.80 6.63
N VAL A 75 11.60 6.72 7.03
CA VAL A 75 12.45 5.55 7.23
C VAL A 75 11.67 4.22 7.18
N ASP A 76 12.08 3.28 6.32
CA ASP A 76 11.44 1.97 6.11
C ASP A 76 10.82 1.44 7.41
N ALA A 77 9.59 0.93 7.36
CA ALA A 77 8.89 0.50 8.57
C ALA A 77 9.77 -0.38 9.47
N ASP A 78 10.59 -1.25 8.88
CA ASP A 78 11.52 -2.17 9.53
C ASP A 78 12.69 -1.49 10.28
N LEU A 79 13.00 -0.24 9.93
CA LEU A 79 14.07 0.59 10.50
C LEU A 79 13.57 1.52 11.61
N VAL A 80 12.26 1.58 11.87
CA VAL A 80 11.71 2.27 13.04
C VAL A 80 12.08 1.45 14.27
N ASP A 81 12.79 2.07 15.21
CA ASP A 81 13.36 1.50 16.45
C ASP A 81 12.35 0.77 17.37
N GLU A 82 11.07 0.86 17.03
CA GLU A 82 9.97 0.19 17.72
C GLU A 82 9.71 -1.23 17.20
N TRP A 83 9.97 -1.52 15.91
CA TRP A 83 9.88 -2.89 15.36
C TRP A 83 10.97 -3.80 15.95
N THR A 84 12.13 -3.25 16.30
CA THR A 84 13.22 -3.97 16.97
C THR A 84 12.89 -4.28 18.44
N ARG A 85 12.15 -3.43 19.16
CA ARG A 85 11.70 -3.71 20.56
C ARG A 85 10.61 -4.77 20.65
N VAL A 86 9.79 -4.93 19.61
CA VAL A 86 8.74 -5.97 19.54
C VAL A 86 9.33 -7.38 19.36
N ARG A 87 10.65 -7.49 19.15
CA ARG A 87 11.41 -8.75 19.05
C ARG A 87 11.68 -9.42 20.42
N GLY A 88 10.87 -9.15 21.45
CA GLY A 88 10.86 -9.97 22.65
C GLY A 88 10.24 -11.33 22.34
N ASN A 89 10.83 -12.43 22.83
CA ASN A 89 10.40 -13.82 22.55
C ASN A 89 8.88 -14.06 22.70
N LYS A 90 8.18 -13.28 23.52
CA LYS A 90 6.72 -13.35 23.70
C LYS A 90 5.93 -12.95 22.43
N SER A 91 6.45 -12.05 21.60
CA SER A 91 5.77 -11.60 20.38
C SER A 91 5.80 -12.68 19.28
N LEU A 92 6.95 -13.34 19.12
CA LEU A 92 7.15 -14.41 18.12
C LEU A 92 6.31 -15.67 18.43
N VAL A 93 6.08 -15.97 19.71
CA VAL A 93 5.29 -17.14 20.13
C VAL A 93 3.79 -16.87 20.11
N PHE A 94 3.35 -15.65 20.47
CA PHE A 94 1.91 -15.35 20.57
C PHE A 94 1.32 -14.60 19.37
N LEU A 95 2.13 -14.26 18.34
CA LEU A 95 1.70 -13.64 17.08
C LEU A 95 0.69 -12.48 17.29
N ARG A 96 0.92 -11.68 18.33
CA ARG A 96 -0.05 -10.66 18.75
C ARG A 96 0.05 -9.47 17.81
N ALA A 97 -1.03 -9.16 17.10
CA ALA A 97 -1.11 -8.00 16.20
C ALA A 97 -0.83 -6.71 16.99
N HIS A 98 0.35 -6.12 16.78
CA HIS A 98 0.71 -4.87 17.43
C HIS A 98 0.18 -3.71 16.59
N ARG A 99 -0.86 -3.00 17.04
CA ARG A 99 -1.38 -1.80 16.35
C ARG A 99 -0.72 -0.44 16.67
N PRO A 100 -0.07 -0.20 17.83
CA PRO A 100 0.27 1.18 18.22
C PRO A 100 1.41 1.81 17.40
N HIS A 101 2.27 1.03 16.76
CA HIS A 101 3.32 1.54 15.89
C HIS A 101 2.77 2.10 14.56
N LEU A 102 1.60 1.60 14.12
CA LEU A 102 0.98 2.04 12.86
C LEU A 102 0.45 3.46 12.95
N GLU A 103 -0.08 3.89 14.10
CA GLU A 103 -0.58 5.26 14.30
C GLU A 103 0.50 6.33 14.09
N LYS A 104 1.73 6.08 14.57
CA LYS A 104 2.87 6.98 14.36
C LYS A 104 3.23 7.09 12.88
N TYR A 105 3.23 5.95 12.19
CA TYR A 105 3.50 5.90 10.75
C TYR A 105 2.46 6.67 9.94
N TRP A 106 1.18 6.53 10.28
CA TRP A 106 0.10 7.22 9.59
C TRP A 106 0.16 8.74 9.75
N ARG A 107 0.50 9.22 10.96
CA ARG A 107 0.69 10.65 11.24
C ARG A 107 1.88 11.26 10.50
N ALA A 108 2.91 10.47 10.25
CA ALA A 108 4.09 10.91 9.50
C ALA A 108 3.83 10.94 7.98
N LEU A 109 2.76 10.29 7.51
CA LEU A 109 2.33 10.27 6.11
C LEU A 109 0.92 10.90 5.98
N PRO A 110 0.83 12.24 6.05
CA PRO A 110 -0.42 12.92 5.76
C PRO A 110 -0.86 12.64 4.32
N LEU A 111 -2.17 12.49 4.11
CA LEU A 111 -2.74 12.26 2.78
C LEU A 111 -3.23 13.58 2.22
N ALA A 112 -2.67 13.97 1.08
CA ALA A 112 -3.00 15.23 0.42
C ALA A 112 -4.34 15.14 -0.32
N VAL A 113 -5.22 16.10 -0.09
CA VAL A 113 -6.49 16.30 -0.82
C VAL A 113 -6.42 17.63 -1.55
N LEU A 114 -6.71 17.65 -2.84
CA LEU A 114 -6.67 18.88 -3.64
C LEU A 114 -7.71 19.85 -3.12
N GLY A 115 -7.30 21.03 -2.67
CA GLY A 115 -8.22 22.01 -2.06
C GLY A 115 -8.47 21.81 -0.56
N GLY A 116 -7.94 20.74 0.05
CA GLY A 116 -8.14 20.41 1.47
C GLY A 116 -9.55 19.92 1.78
N ILE A 117 -9.78 19.47 3.01
CA ILE A 117 -11.10 19.01 3.45
C ILE A 117 -11.93 20.19 3.97
N ASN A 118 -13.18 20.30 3.51
CA ASN A 118 -14.10 21.32 4.01
C ASN A 118 -14.71 20.89 5.36
N LEU A 119 -15.08 21.86 6.21
CA LEU A 119 -15.70 21.56 7.51
C LEU A 119 -17.06 20.87 7.36
N THR A 120 -17.83 21.25 6.34
CA THR A 120 -19.11 20.63 6.01
C THR A 120 -18.93 19.18 5.57
N GLU A 121 -17.96 18.91 4.70
CA GLU A 121 -17.60 17.55 4.28
C GLU A 121 -17.17 16.71 5.48
N CYS A 122 -16.32 17.27 6.35
CA CYS A 122 -15.86 16.62 7.56
C CYS A 122 -17.04 16.18 8.45
N SER A 123 -18.00 17.07 8.69
CA SER A 123 -19.18 16.79 9.53
C SER A 123 -20.06 15.65 9.00
N ILE A 124 -20.12 15.45 7.69
CA ILE A 124 -20.88 14.37 7.06
C ILE A 124 -20.06 13.08 7.02
N LEU A 125 -18.75 13.18 6.78
CA LEU A 125 -17.85 12.05 6.68
C LEU A 125 -17.54 11.40 8.03
N GLU A 126 -17.44 12.19 9.11
CA GLU A 126 -17.09 11.72 10.44
C GLU A 126 -18.01 10.60 10.96
N PRO A 127 -19.36 10.75 10.95
CA PRO A 127 -20.28 9.69 11.38
C PRO A 127 -20.42 8.54 10.36
N SER A 128 -19.94 8.71 9.12
CA SER A 128 -20.14 7.74 8.06
C SER A 128 -19.16 6.56 8.16
N ARG A 129 -19.69 5.33 8.15
CA ARG A 129 -18.88 4.09 8.16
C ARG A 129 -18.12 3.88 6.85
N ASP A 130 -18.80 4.07 5.72
CA ASP A 130 -18.27 3.85 4.37
C ASP A 130 -18.09 5.18 3.62
N ARG A 131 -17.10 5.94 4.06
CA ARG A 131 -16.78 7.29 3.56
C ARG A 131 -16.48 7.32 2.05
N VAL A 132 -15.80 6.30 1.53
CA VAL A 132 -15.45 6.21 0.10
C VAL A 132 -16.69 6.12 -0.77
N TYR A 133 -17.64 5.25 -0.40
CA TYR A 133 -18.92 5.11 -1.12
C TYR A 133 -19.78 6.36 -1.01
N LEU A 134 -19.76 7.05 0.14
CA LEU A 134 -20.47 8.32 0.31
C LEU A 134 -19.98 9.38 -0.71
N VAL A 135 -18.65 9.53 -0.84
CA VAL A 135 -18.06 10.47 -1.80
C VAL A 135 -18.30 10.02 -3.24
N MET A 136 -18.28 8.72 -3.51
CA MET A 136 -18.70 8.17 -4.80
C MET A 136 -20.14 8.57 -5.15
N CYS A 137 -21.08 8.54 -4.19
CA CYS A 137 -22.44 9.04 -4.40
C CYS A 137 -22.47 10.55 -4.68
N TRP A 138 -21.56 11.35 -4.10
CA TRP A 138 -21.46 12.79 -4.41
C TRP A 138 -21.00 13.01 -5.85
N LEU A 139 -20.01 12.24 -6.32
CA LEU A 139 -19.54 12.27 -7.71
C LEU A 139 -20.63 11.90 -8.70
N HIS A 140 -21.37 10.81 -8.44
CA HIS A 140 -22.51 10.43 -9.27
C HIS A 140 -23.57 11.53 -9.35
N ARG A 141 -23.92 12.15 -8.20
CA ARG A 141 -24.87 13.27 -8.16
C ARG A 141 -24.37 14.48 -8.94
N ALA A 142 -23.09 14.83 -8.80
CA ALA A 142 -22.49 15.94 -9.53
C ALA A 142 -22.51 15.70 -11.05
N LEU A 143 -22.21 14.48 -11.50
CA LEU A 143 -22.27 14.11 -12.92
C LEU A 143 -23.68 14.20 -13.49
N VAL A 144 -24.67 13.66 -12.78
CA VAL A 144 -26.08 13.75 -13.20
C VAL A 144 -26.52 15.19 -13.26
N ALA A 145 -26.24 16.00 -12.24
CA ALA A 145 -26.60 17.42 -12.22
C ALA A 145 -25.96 18.18 -13.38
N ARG A 146 -24.67 17.97 -13.67
CA ARG A 146 -23.99 18.63 -14.77
C ARG A 146 -24.52 18.20 -16.14
N ARG A 147 -24.86 16.91 -16.30
CA ARG A 147 -25.50 16.41 -17.52
C ARG A 147 -26.87 17.03 -17.75
N MET A 148 -27.70 17.12 -16.70
CA MET A 148 -29.02 17.75 -16.79
C MET A 148 -28.93 19.25 -17.11
N ALA A 149 -27.86 19.91 -16.68
CA ALA A 149 -27.57 21.30 -17.04
C ALA A 149 -27.01 21.48 -18.47
N GLY A 150 -26.80 20.39 -19.23
CA GLY A 150 -26.28 20.43 -20.60
C GLY A 150 -24.75 20.48 -20.70
N GLY A 151 -24.02 20.46 -19.58
CA GLY A 151 -22.55 20.54 -19.58
C GLY A 151 -21.87 19.27 -20.10
N ILE A 152 -22.58 18.15 -20.13
CA ILE A 152 -22.13 16.89 -20.75
C ILE A 152 -23.18 16.51 -21.79
N SER A 153 -22.99 16.98 -23.02
CA SER A 153 -23.95 16.85 -24.13
C SER A 153 -23.75 15.59 -25.00
N GLN A 154 -22.90 14.66 -24.57
CA GLN A 154 -22.53 13.46 -25.30
C GLN A 154 -23.62 12.39 -25.19
N ASP A 155 -23.68 11.52 -26.21
CA ASP A 155 -24.68 10.47 -26.30
C ASP A 155 -24.62 9.51 -25.12
N ALA A 156 -25.77 8.91 -24.79
CA ALA A 156 -25.92 8.03 -23.63
C ALA A 156 -24.85 6.92 -23.52
N PRO A 157 -24.38 6.25 -24.60
CA PRO A 157 -23.33 5.24 -24.51
C PRO A 157 -22.00 5.80 -23.99
N ILE A 158 -21.63 7.03 -24.36
CA ILE A 158 -20.38 7.68 -23.96
C ILE A 158 -20.45 8.05 -22.48
N VAL A 159 -21.56 8.63 -22.04
CA VAL A 159 -21.76 8.96 -20.62
C VAL A 159 -21.78 7.70 -19.75
N SER A 160 -22.40 6.62 -20.24
CA SER A 160 -22.43 5.33 -19.55
C SER A 160 -21.02 4.77 -19.31
N ARG A 161 -20.07 5.06 -20.23
CA ARG A 161 -18.67 4.66 -20.07
C ARG A 161 -17.99 5.30 -18.85
N ILE A 162 -18.33 6.55 -18.53
CA ILE A 162 -17.79 7.24 -17.35
C ILE A 162 -18.17 6.48 -16.09
N TYR A 163 -19.45 6.12 -15.95
CA TYR A 163 -19.95 5.37 -14.80
C TYR A 163 -19.33 3.97 -14.71
N GLN A 164 -19.13 3.30 -15.84
CA GLN A 164 -18.42 2.02 -15.88
C GLN A 164 -16.97 2.16 -15.39
N VAL A 165 -16.23 3.16 -15.87
CA VAL A 165 -14.83 3.37 -15.49
C VAL A 165 -14.71 3.72 -14.00
N LEU A 166 -15.62 4.54 -13.48
CA LEU A 166 -15.75 4.82 -12.05
C LEU A 166 -16.01 3.54 -11.23
N SER A 167 -16.93 2.69 -11.70
CA SER A 167 -17.23 1.39 -11.09
C SER A 167 -16.05 0.41 -11.14
N ASP A 168 -15.31 0.37 -12.25
CA ASP A 168 -14.08 -0.42 -12.40
C ASP A 168 -13.00 0.02 -11.40
N GLY A 169 -12.91 1.33 -11.15
CA GLY A 169 -12.02 1.88 -10.13
C GLY A 169 -12.43 1.46 -8.71
N MET A 170 -13.74 1.49 -8.41
CA MET A 170 -14.27 0.98 -7.14
C MET A 170 -14.04 -0.52 -6.95
N LEU A 171 -14.10 -1.32 -8.02
CA LEU A 171 -13.75 -2.74 -7.98
C LEU A 171 -12.27 -2.96 -7.60
N GLY A 172 -11.38 -2.11 -8.11
CA GLY A 172 -9.97 -2.10 -7.71
C GLY A 172 -9.78 -1.80 -6.21
N TYR A 173 -10.53 -0.83 -5.68
CA TYR A 173 -10.57 -0.50 -4.25
C TYR A 173 -11.10 -1.68 -3.42
N GLU A 174 -12.22 -2.27 -3.79
CA GLU A 174 -12.84 -3.39 -3.05
C GLU A 174 -11.94 -4.63 -3.03
N ASN A 175 -11.24 -4.91 -4.12
CA ASN A 175 -10.27 -6.01 -4.14
C ASN A 175 -9.09 -5.74 -3.20
N ALA A 176 -8.61 -4.50 -3.10
CA ALA A 176 -7.60 -4.14 -2.11
C ALA A 176 -8.16 -4.25 -0.68
N LEU A 177 -9.41 -3.83 -0.48
CA LEU A 177 -10.08 -3.86 0.81
C LEU A 177 -10.28 -5.30 1.32
N LYS A 178 -10.56 -6.27 0.42
CA LYS A 178 -10.61 -7.70 0.76
C LYS A 178 -9.29 -8.19 1.34
N ILE A 179 -8.16 -7.80 0.77
CA ILE A 179 -6.83 -8.20 1.28
C ILE A 179 -6.61 -7.60 2.67
N VAL A 180 -6.93 -6.33 2.87
CA VAL A 180 -6.76 -5.64 4.15
C VAL A 180 -7.66 -6.22 5.24
N ASN A 181 -8.90 -6.56 4.90
CA ASN A 181 -9.90 -7.06 5.86
C ASN A 181 -9.83 -8.57 6.11
N THR A 182 -9.13 -9.34 5.29
CA THR A 182 -9.00 -10.79 5.47
C THR A 182 -7.70 -11.09 6.21
N PRO A 183 -7.72 -11.24 7.55
CA PRO A 183 -6.53 -11.63 8.28
C PRO A 183 -6.10 -13.04 7.88
N PHE A 184 -4.80 -13.28 7.88
CA PHE A 184 -4.27 -14.62 7.68
C PHE A 184 -4.78 -15.58 8.77
N PRO A 185 -5.13 -16.84 8.43
CA PRO A 185 -5.70 -17.77 9.40
C PRO A 185 -4.77 -18.00 10.59
N PHE A 186 -5.25 -17.68 11.79
CA PHE A 186 -4.51 -17.85 13.03
C PHE A 186 -3.90 -19.26 13.23
N PRO A 187 -4.64 -20.38 13.04
CA PRO A 187 -4.06 -21.71 13.26
C PRO A 187 -2.92 -22.02 12.29
N PHE A 188 -3.02 -21.55 11.04
CA PHE A 188 -1.96 -21.75 10.07
C PHE A 188 -0.70 -20.95 10.43
N ALA A 189 -0.88 -19.73 10.98
CA ALA A 189 0.22 -18.94 11.52
C ALA A 189 0.94 -19.65 12.68
N GLN A 190 0.19 -20.27 13.58
CA GLN A 190 0.74 -21.05 14.68
C GLN A 190 1.50 -22.29 14.19
N CYS A 191 0.96 -23.02 13.20
CA CYS A 191 1.65 -24.15 12.59
C CYS A 191 2.97 -23.72 11.97
N VAL A 192 2.99 -22.67 11.13
CA VAL A 192 4.22 -22.16 10.51
C VAL A 192 5.23 -21.72 11.58
N ALA A 193 4.79 -21.00 12.61
CA ALA A 193 5.65 -20.61 13.72
C ALA A 193 6.25 -21.84 14.41
N LEU A 194 5.43 -22.84 14.75
CA LEU A 194 5.90 -24.08 15.39
C LEU A 194 6.91 -24.83 14.50
N LEU A 195 6.62 -25.00 13.21
CA LEU A 195 7.53 -25.64 12.26
C LEU A 195 8.87 -24.91 12.18
N LEU A 196 8.87 -23.58 12.18
CA LEU A 196 10.09 -22.78 12.19
C LEU A 196 10.90 -22.98 13.49
N HIS A 197 10.25 -23.10 14.65
CA HIS A 197 10.94 -23.40 15.92
C HIS A 197 11.54 -24.81 15.93
N ILE A 198 10.78 -25.80 15.47
CA ILE A 198 11.26 -27.18 15.33
C ILE A 198 12.47 -27.22 14.38
N ASN A 199 12.36 -26.57 13.23
CA ASN A 199 13.46 -26.46 12.26
C ASN A 199 14.69 -25.76 12.87
N ALA A 200 14.48 -24.68 13.63
CA ALA A 200 15.55 -23.97 14.32
C ALA A 200 16.24 -24.81 15.40
N LEU A 201 15.60 -25.87 15.93
CA LEU A 201 16.19 -26.82 16.87
C LEU A 201 16.85 -28.02 16.18
N ILE A 202 16.22 -28.56 15.13
CA ILE A 202 16.71 -29.77 14.44
C ILE A 202 17.96 -29.49 13.60
N ILE A 203 18.00 -28.35 12.88
CA ILE A 203 19.17 -27.99 12.05
C ILE A 203 20.49 -27.97 12.87
N PRO A 204 20.57 -27.30 14.05
CA PRO A 204 21.73 -27.36 14.93
C PRO A 204 22.21 -28.77 15.26
N LEU A 205 21.27 -29.64 15.62
CA LEU A 205 21.55 -30.98 16.09
C LEU A 205 22.08 -31.85 14.96
N LEU A 206 21.50 -31.73 13.76
CA LEU A 206 21.96 -32.43 12.58
C LEU A 206 23.36 -31.97 12.15
N MET A 207 23.62 -30.65 12.20
CA MET A 207 24.93 -30.09 11.83
C MET A 207 26.03 -30.50 12.83
N ALA A 208 25.70 -30.66 14.11
CA ALA A 208 26.65 -31.14 15.11
C ALA A 208 27.08 -32.60 14.88
N ASP A 209 26.21 -33.43 14.28
CA ASP A 209 26.52 -34.82 13.93
C ASP A 209 27.24 -34.92 12.57
N TRP A 210 26.83 -34.10 11.60
CA TRP A 210 27.38 -34.15 10.24
C TRP A 210 28.76 -33.51 10.09
N LEU A 211 29.14 -32.56 10.95
CA LEU A 211 30.42 -31.87 10.85
C LEU A 211 31.39 -32.35 11.93
N ALA A 212 32.56 -32.81 11.49
CA ALA A 212 33.64 -33.23 12.38
C ALA A 212 34.28 -32.06 13.16
N ASP A 213 34.22 -30.83 12.62
CA ASP A 213 34.73 -29.63 13.29
C ASP A 213 33.61 -28.94 14.10
N PRO A 214 33.65 -29.01 15.45
CA PRO A 214 32.60 -28.46 16.31
C PRO A 214 32.52 -26.93 16.25
N TYR A 215 33.63 -26.24 15.92
CA TYR A 215 33.64 -24.78 15.80
C TYR A 215 32.92 -24.34 14.52
N LEU A 216 33.15 -25.04 13.41
CA LEU A 216 32.49 -24.77 12.13
C LEU A 216 30.99 -25.12 12.19
N ALA A 217 30.61 -26.20 12.87
CA ALA A 217 29.22 -26.56 13.14
C ALA A 217 28.48 -25.47 13.93
N SER A 218 29.11 -24.94 14.98
CA SER A 218 28.54 -23.85 15.78
C SER A 218 28.43 -22.52 15.00
N ALA A 219 29.39 -22.22 14.13
CA ALA A 219 29.40 -21.01 13.30
C ALA A 219 28.31 -21.01 12.22
N ILE A 220 28.12 -22.14 11.53
CA ILE A 220 27.06 -22.29 10.51
C ILE A 220 25.67 -22.23 11.16
N THR A 221 25.53 -22.80 12.35
CA THR A 221 24.25 -22.90 13.08
C THR A 221 23.85 -21.61 13.80
N SER A 222 24.81 -20.78 14.21
CA SER A 222 24.53 -19.47 14.83
C SER A 222 24.25 -18.37 13.80
N SER A 223 24.61 -18.60 12.52
CA SER A 223 24.35 -17.67 11.42
C SER A 223 22.88 -17.46 11.02
N PRO A 224 21.93 -18.41 11.14
CA PRO A 224 20.53 -18.20 10.73
C PRO A 224 19.65 -17.62 11.83
N SER A 225 20.08 -17.69 13.11
CA SER A 225 19.25 -17.33 14.28
C SER A 225 19.56 -15.96 14.87
N SER A 226 20.68 -15.32 14.49
CA SER A 226 20.93 -13.92 14.78
C SER A 226 20.73 -13.06 13.52
N PRO A 227 19.58 -12.38 13.35
CA PRO A 227 19.49 -11.25 12.44
C PRO A 227 20.20 -10.05 13.08
N SER A 228 21.50 -10.19 13.38
CA SER A 228 22.36 -9.09 13.80
C SER A 228 22.86 -8.36 12.56
N THR A 229 22.04 -7.41 12.10
CA THR A 229 22.45 -6.04 11.72
C THR A 229 23.46 -5.81 10.58
N SER A 230 24.05 -6.84 9.95
CA SER A 230 25.08 -6.64 8.92
C SER A 230 24.69 -7.15 7.54
N SER A 231 23.92 -8.23 7.38
CA SER A 231 23.59 -8.78 6.06
C SER A 231 22.49 -8.01 5.31
N THR A 232 21.49 -7.45 6.00
CA THR A 232 20.48 -6.56 5.39
C THR A 232 21.05 -5.18 5.03
N ARG A 233 22.16 -4.76 5.67
CA ARG A 233 22.89 -3.52 5.30
C ARG A 233 23.56 -3.62 3.93
N TRP A 234 23.91 -4.83 3.48
CA TRP A 234 24.54 -5.05 2.17
C TRP A 234 23.55 -5.07 1.00
N LEU A 235 22.28 -5.40 1.24
CA LEU A 235 21.25 -5.43 0.19
C LEU A 235 20.55 -4.07 -0.01
N GLY A 236 20.42 -3.25 1.04
CA GLY A 236 19.73 -1.96 0.99
C GLY A 236 20.53 -0.79 0.39
N ARG A 237 21.83 -0.95 0.12
CA ARG A 237 22.69 0.12 -0.44
C ARG A 237 22.87 0.08 -1.96
N SER A 238 22.17 -0.83 -2.64
CA SER A 238 22.22 -0.98 -4.10
C SER A 238 20.98 -0.34 -4.74
N LYS A 239 20.94 1.00 -4.77
CA LYS A 239 20.16 1.71 -5.80
C LYS A 239 20.96 1.66 -7.11
N SER A 240 20.32 1.13 -8.14
CA SER A 240 20.76 0.70 -9.48
C SER A 240 21.37 1.82 -10.36
N PRO A 241 21.74 1.61 -11.66
CA PRO A 241 21.95 0.39 -12.47
C PRO A 241 23.35 0.36 -13.18
N PHE A 242 23.76 -0.78 -13.74
CA PHE A 242 24.86 -0.89 -14.73
C PHE A 242 26.27 -0.37 -14.32
N ALA A 243 27.08 -1.23 -13.71
CA ALA A 243 28.52 -1.38 -14.03
C ALA A 243 29.18 -2.37 -13.07
N SER A 244 29.69 -3.49 -13.62
CA SER A 244 30.66 -4.39 -12.97
C SER A 244 30.11 -5.15 -11.75
N THR A 245 30.27 -6.45 -11.53
CA THR A 245 31.36 -7.35 -11.89
C THR A 245 30.83 -8.78 -11.72
N ARG A 246 31.31 -9.68 -12.57
CA ARG A 246 31.16 -11.14 -12.48
C ARG A 246 31.70 -11.65 -11.13
N THR A 247 30.89 -11.73 -10.07
CA THR A 247 31.40 -12.33 -8.82
C THR A 247 30.37 -13.13 -8.00
N THR A 248 29.07 -12.95 -8.21
CA THR A 248 28.04 -13.62 -7.38
C THR A 248 27.61 -14.99 -7.90
N PHE A 249 27.95 -15.36 -9.14
CA PHE A 249 27.61 -16.67 -9.71
C PHE A 249 28.68 -17.76 -9.49
N ARG A 250 29.70 -17.47 -8.68
CA ARG A 250 30.77 -18.44 -8.36
C ARG A 250 30.49 -19.29 -7.11
N TRP A 251 29.62 -18.84 -6.21
CA TRP A 251 29.36 -19.58 -4.95
C TRP A 251 28.41 -20.78 -5.08
N PHE A 252 27.60 -20.84 -6.14
CA PHE A 252 26.66 -21.95 -6.35
C PHE A 252 27.24 -23.11 -7.17
N ILE A 253 28.41 -22.94 -7.81
CA ILE A 253 29.06 -23.96 -8.65
C ILE A 253 30.18 -24.71 -7.88
N TYR A 254 30.68 -24.18 -6.76
CA TYR A 254 31.72 -24.88 -5.99
C TYR A 254 31.18 -25.99 -5.06
N THR A 255 29.88 -26.04 -4.78
CA THR A 255 29.27 -27.09 -3.94
C THR A 255 29.02 -28.40 -4.69
N THR A 256 29.01 -28.40 -6.03
CA THR A 256 28.86 -29.61 -6.85
C THR A 256 30.18 -30.23 -7.29
N SER A 257 31.33 -29.55 -7.09
CA SER A 257 32.65 -30.09 -7.44
C SER A 257 33.31 -30.90 -6.31
N LEU A 258 32.77 -30.89 -5.09
CA LEU A 258 33.32 -31.65 -3.95
C LEU A 258 32.65 -33.01 -3.71
N MET A 259 31.71 -33.42 -4.58
CA MET A 259 31.08 -34.77 -4.58
C MET A 259 31.53 -35.63 -5.78
N ARG A 260 32.81 -35.53 -6.17
CA ARG A 260 33.46 -36.51 -7.04
C ARG A 260 34.84 -36.83 -6.48
N GLY A 261 34.85 -37.80 -5.58
CA GLY A 261 36.07 -38.33 -5.01
C GLY A 261 35.81 -39.03 -3.71
N TRP A 262 34.81 -39.91 -3.67
CA TRP A 262 34.68 -41.19 -2.94
C TRP A 262 33.44 -41.89 -3.51
#